data_AF-A0A942FNB8-F1
#
_entry.id   AF-A0A942FNB8-F1
#
_cell.length_a   1.000
_cell.length_b   1.000
_cell.length_c   1.000
_cell.angle_alpha   90.00
_cell.angle_beta   90.00
_cell.angle_gamma   90.00
#
_symmetry.space_group_name_H-M   'P 1'
#
loop_
_entity.id
_entity.type
_entity.pdbx_description
1 polymer ?
#
loop_
_entity_poly.entity_id
_entity_poly.type
_entity_poly.pdbx_seq_one_letter_code
_entity_poly.pdbx_strand_id
1 'polypeptide(L)'
;MSIVLKTIEKATAGKLKAEGVRPGVPDLCLPVPRGPYHGLYLELKRRRGGKLSLIQQTWLDRLTAQGYRTVVAKGASEAIRELERYLQGAEPS
;
A
#
# COMPACT_ATOMS: atom_id res chain seq x y z
N MET A 1 16.88 12.28 -6.95
CA MET A 1 15.54 12.58 -6.42
C MET A 1 15.15 11.46 -5.46
N SER A 2 15.35 11.67 -4.16
CA SER A 2 15.13 10.63 -3.15
C SER A 2 13.64 10.48 -2.87
N ILE A 3 13.06 9.37 -3.29
CA ILE A 3 11.67 9.01 -2.99
C ILE A 3 11.64 8.54 -1.52
N VAL A 4 10.97 9.30 -0.65
CA VAL A 4 10.73 8.90 0.75
C VAL A 4 9.59 7.89 0.76
N LEU A 5 9.93 6.60 0.77
CA LEU A 5 8.98 5.52 1.05
C LEU A 5 8.71 5.51 2.56
N LYS A 6 7.46 5.70 2.98
CA LYS A 6 7.08 5.55 4.39
C LYS A 6 6.55 4.13 4.60
N THR A 7 7.31 3.32 5.31
CA THR A 7 6.96 1.92 5.64
C THR A 7 6.41 1.83 7.05
N ILE A 8 5.25 1.18 7.21
CA ILE A 8 4.71 0.80 8.51
C ILE A 8 5.26 -0.60 8.83
N GLU A 9 6.28 -0.71 9.67
CA GLU A 9 6.79 -2.03 10.08
C GLU A 9 5.83 -2.72 11.07
N LYS A 10 5.68 -4.05 10.95
CA LYS A 10 4.75 -4.83 11.79
C LYS A 10 5.05 -4.80 13.29
N ALA A 11 6.32 -4.70 13.69
CA ALA A 11 6.69 -4.51 15.10
C ALA A 11 6.25 -3.12 15.61
N THR A 12 6.19 -2.15 14.70
CA THR A 12 5.78 -0.77 14.96
C THR A 12 4.27 -0.63 14.94
N ALA A 13 3.50 -1.51 14.28
CA ALA A 13 2.02 -1.49 14.31
C ALA A 13 1.44 -1.60 15.73
N GLY A 14 2.10 -2.33 16.63
CA GLY A 14 1.73 -2.39 18.05
C GLY A 14 1.99 -1.08 18.80
N LYS A 15 3.06 -0.36 18.46
CA LYS A 15 3.42 0.96 19.01
C LYS A 15 2.61 2.10 18.38
N LEU A 16 2.29 2.01 17.09
CA LEU A 16 1.54 3.00 16.30
C LEU A 16 0.05 3.06 16.64
N LYS A 17 -0.50 2.00 17.24
CA LYS A 17 -1.83 2.02 17.86
C LYS A 17 -1.90 3.05 19.01
N ALA A 18 -0.77 3.33 19.66
CA ALA A 18 -0.64 4.37 20.67
C ALA A 18 -0.36 5.78 20.09
N GLU A 19 0.11 5.88 18.84
CA GLU A 19 0.44 7.14 18.15
C GLU A 19 -0.68 7.61 17.20
N GLY A 20 -1.88 7.04 17.29
CA GLY A 20 -3.05 7.48 16.52
C GLY A 20 -3.15 6.91 15.10
N VAL A 21 -2.33 5.93 14.74
CA VAL A 21 -2.46 5.24 13.44
C VAL A 21 -3.70 4.37 13.47
N ARG A 22 -4.63 4.67 12.56
CA ARG A 22 -5.92 3.97 12.49
C ARG A 22 -5.70 2.50 12.11
N PRO A 23 -6.42 1.55 12.73
CA PRO A 23 -6.35 0.15 12.33
C PRO A 23 -6.62 -0.03 10.84
N GLY A 24 -5.80 -0.82 10.17
CA GLY A 24 -6.00 -1.22 8.78
C GLY A 24 -5.47 -0.26 7.70
N VAL A 25 -4.73 0.80 8.06
CA VAL A 25 -4.00 1.62 7.08
C VAL A 25 -3.01 0.74 6.31
N PRO A 26 -2.88 0.89 4.98
CA PRO A 26 -1.97 0.07 4.17
C PRO A 26 -0.49 0.20 4.59
N ASP A 27 0.26 -0.89 4.43
CA ASP A 27 1.65 -1.00 4.92
C ASP A 27 2.63 0.01 4.28
N LEU A 28 2.45 0.34 2.99
CA LEU A 28 3.31 1.24 2.24
C LEU A 28 2.52 2.34 1.53
N CYS A 29 3.06 3.54 1.56
CA CYS A 29 2.59 4.68 0.78
C CYS A 29 3.75 5.24 -0.07
N LEU A 30 3.50 5.37 -1.37
CA LEU A 30 4.35 6.06 -2.34
C LEU A 30 3.60 7.29 -2.86
N PRO A 31 3.83 8.48 -2.27
CA PRO A 31 3.11 9.71 -2.61
C PRO A 31 3.71 10.37 -3.86
N VAL A 32 3.77 9.61 -4.95
CA VAL A 32 4.31 10.05 -6.24
C VAL A 32 3.23 9.87 -7.30
N PRO A 33 2.67 10.95 -7.87
CA PRO A 33 1.63 10.83 -8.89
C PRO A 33 2.14 10.17 -10.16
N ARG A 34 1.35 9.27 -10.75
CA ARG A 34 1.63 8.59 -12.01
C ARG A 34 0.33 8.29 -12.75
N GLY A 35 0.27 8.65 -14.04
CA GLY A 35 -0.94 8.49 -14.84
C GLY A 35 -2.14 9.19 -14.18
N PRO A 36 -3.30 8.52 -14.03
CA PRO A 36 -4.49 9.09 -13.39
C PRO A 36 -4.43 9.10 -11.85
N TYR A 37 -3.37 8.56 -11.24
CA TYR A 37 -3.33 8.32 -9.80
C TYR A 37 -2.54 9.39 -9.04
N HIS A 38 -3.07 9.81 -7.89
CA HIS A 38 -2.43 10.76 -6.97
C HIS A 38 -1.23 10.16 -6.21
N GLY A 39 -1.11 8.84 -6.20
CA GLY A 39 -0.10 8.09 -5.44
C GLY A 39 -0.44 6.60 -5.42
N LEU A 40 0.48 5.79 -4.89
CA LEU A 40 0.30 4.35 -4.74
C LEU A 40 0.29 3.96 -3.25
N TYR A 41 -0.67 3.12 -2.88
CA TYR A 41 -0.70 2.41 -1.61
C TYR A 41 -0.57 0.90 -1.84
N LEU A 42 0.31 0.25 -1.07
CA LEU A 42 0.49 -1.20 -1.10
C LEU A 42 0.18 -1.80 0.27
N GLU A 43 -0.70 -2.80 0.28
CA GLU A 43 -0.96 -3.66 1.42
C GLU A 43 -0.22 -4.99 1.21
N LEU A 44 0.70 -5.32 2.11
CA LEU A 44 1.60 -6.46 1.99
C LEU A 44 1.03 -7.69 2.71
N LYS A 45 0.85 -8.77 1.96
CA LYS A 45 0.42 -10.08 2.47
C LYS A 45 1.50 -11.13 2.30
N ARG A 46 1.51 -12.10 3.21
CA ARG A 46 2.33 -13.32 3.05
C ARG A 46 1.83 -14.09 1.83
N ARG A 47 2.75 -14.68 1.05
CA ARG A 47 2.41 -15.53 -0.12
C ARG A 47 1.43 -16.66 0.22
N ARG A 48 1.58 -17.26 1.40
CA ARG A 48 0.69 -18.29 1.93
C ARG A 48 0.05 -17.81 3.23
N GLY A 49 -1.26 -18.00 3.37
CA GLY A 49 -2.02 -17.65 4.57
C GLY A 49 -2.26 -16.16 4.82
N GLY A 50 -1.73 -15.26 3.98
CA GLY A 50 -1.99 -13.83 4.06
C GLY A 50 -3.39 -13.50 3.54
N LYS A 51 -4.30 -13.12 4.45
CA LYS A 51 -5.66 -12.68 4.11
C LYS A 51 -5.81 -11.18 4.34
N LEU A 52 -6.57 -10.53 3.47
CA LEU A 52 -7.01 -9.15 3.65
C LEU A 52 -8.17 -9.13 4.65
N SER A 53 -8.08 -8.27 5.66
CA SER A 53 -9.18 -8.07 6.60
C SER A 53 -10.21 -7.09 6.03
N LEU A 54 -11.46 -7.15 6.52
CA LEU A 54 -12.52 -6.24 6.08
C LEU A 54 -12.15 -4.76 6.26
N ILE A 55 -11.54 -4.41 7.40
CA ILE A 55 -11.12 -3.02 7.66
C ILE A 55 -10.06 -2.55 6.67
N GLN A 56 -9.13 -3.42 6.27
CA GLN A 56 -8.11 -3.09 5.27
C GLN A 56 -8.75 -2.92 3.89
N GLN A 57 -9.70 -3.78 3.52
CA GLN A 57 -10.47 -3.61 2.28
C GLN A 57 -11.16 -2.24 2.26
N THR A 58 -11.83 -1.85 3.34
CA THR A 58 -12.49 -0.55 3.44
C THR A 58 -11.51 0.63 3.24
N TRP A 59 -10.28 0.52 3.75
CA TRP A 59 -9.25 1.53 3.50
C TRP A 59 -8.86 1.61 2.03
N LEU A 60 -8.61 0.47 1.39
CA LEU A 60 -8.24 0.40 -0.03
C LEU A 60 -9.36 0.96 -0.91
N ASP A 61 -10.63 0.64 -0.61
CA ASP A 61 -11.79 1.16 -1.34
C ASP A 61 -11.87 2.69 -1.24
N ARG A 62 -11.70 3.23 -0.03
CA ARG A 62 -11.73 4.68 0.22
C ARG A 62 -10.58 5.42 -0.46
N LEU A 63 -9.40 4.83 -0.50
CA LEU A 63 -8.23 5.41 -1.18
C LEU A 63 -8.42 5.37 -2.70
N THR A 64 -8.93 4.26 -3.22
CA THR A 64 -9.25 4.10 -4.65
C THR A 64 -10.30 5.12 -5.09
N ALA A 65 -11.37 5.31 -4.29
CA ALA A 65 -12.40 6.32 -4.56
C ALA A 65 -11.87 7.77 -4.55
N GLN A 66 -10.72 8.01 -3.90
CA GLN A 66 -10.03 9.31 -3.87
C GLN A 66 -8.96 9.46 -4.97
N GLY A 67 -8.90 8.52 -5.92
CA GLY A 67 -7.95 8.58 -7.05
C GLY A 67 -6.54 8.09 -6.72
N TYR A 68 -6.35 7.31 -5.66
CA TYR A 68 -5.09 6.61 -5.42
C TYR A 68 -5.10 5.22 -6.05
N ARG A 69 -3.95 4.78 -6.57
CA ARG A 69 -3.77 3.36 -6.91
C ARG A 69 -3.60 2.58 -5.63
N THR A 70 -4.35 1.49 -5.47
CA THR A 70 -4.22 0.61 -4.32
C THR A 70 -3.97 -0.82 -4.79
N VAL A 71 -3.05 -1.52 -4.12
CA VAL A 71 -2.67 -2.88 -4.52
C VAL A 71 -2.44 -3.75 -3.29
N VAL A 72 -2.95 -4.98 -3.32
CA VAL A 72 -2.62 -6.01 -2.33
C VAL A 72 -1.53 -6.91 -2.91
N ALA A 73 -0.32 -6.84 -2.36
CA ALA A 73 0.84 -7.59 -2.86
C ALA A 73 1.17 -8.80 -1.96
N LYS A 74 1.18 -10.00 -2.54
CA LYS A 74 1.52 -11.25 -1.86
C LYS A 74 3.03 -11.53 -1.98
N GLY A 75 3.76 -11.08 -0.97
CA GLY A 75 5.21 -11.23 -0.84
C GLY A 75 5.99 -10.14 -1.55
N ALA A 76 7.30 -10.09 -1.25
CA ALA A 76 8.17 -9.01 -1.70
C ALA A 76 8.27 -8.89 -3.24
N SER A 77 8.37 -10.02 -3.95
CA SER A 77 8.50 -10.02 -5.41
C SER A 77 7.31 -9.38 -6.12
N GLU A 78 6.09 -9.58 -5.60
CA GLU A 78 4.90 -8.93 -6.15
C GLU A 78 4.86 -7.44 -5.83
N ALA A 79 5.24 -7.06 -4.59
CA ALA A 79 5.28 -5.66 -4.19
C ALA A 79 6.29 -4.85 -5.03
N ILE A 80 7.48 -5.39 -5.26
CA ILE A 80 8.52 -4.78 -6.10
C ILE A 80 8.00 -4.59 -7.54
N ARG A 81 7.41 -5.64 -8.11
CA ARG A 81 6.87 -5.59 -9.47
C ARG A 81 5.77 -4.53 -9.62
N GLU A 82 4.91 -4.38 -8.62
CA GLU A 82 3.86 -3.35 -8.62
C GLU A 82 4.42 -1.93 -8.47
N LEU A 83 5.45 -1.75 -7.63
CA LEU A 83 6.19 -0.49 -7.54
C LEU A 83 6.83 -0.11 -8.88
N GLU A 84 7.53 -1.05 -9.52
CA GLU A 84 8.19 -0.84 -10.81
C GLU A 84 7.18 -0.47 -11.90
N ARG A 85 6.09 -1.25 -12.04
CA ARG A 85 5.00 -0.94 -12.96
C ARG A 85 4.43 0.45 -12.73
N TYR A 86 4.13 0.78 -11.48
CA TYR A 86 3.58 2.08 -11.14
C TYR A 86 4.52 3.22 -11.52
N LEU A 87 5.81 3.09 -11.18
CA LEU A 87 6.82 4.11 -11.49
C LEU A 87 7.05 4.29 -12.99
N GLN A 88 6.88 3.22 -13.78
CA GLN A 88 6.93 3.24 -15.24
C GLN A 88 5.64 3.78 -15.89
N GLY A 89 4.59 4.07 -15.11
CA GLY A 89 3.31 4.53 -15.63
C GLY A 89 2.49 3.42 -16.30
N ALA A 90 2.78 2.16 -16.02
CA ALA A 90 2.02 1.04 -16.56
C ALA A 90 0.66 0.92 -15.87
N GLU A 91 -0.38 0.66 -16.68
CA GLU A 91 -1.73 0.41 -16.20
C GLU A 91 -1.79 -0.83 -15.28
N PRO A 92 -2.76 -0.91 -14.36
CA PRO A 92 -2.95 -2.08 -13.51
C PRO A 92 -3.22 -3.33 -14.35
N SER A 93 -2.60 -4.45 -13.96
CA SER A 93 -2.84 -5.79 -14.52
C SER A 93 -3.93 -6.53 -13.77
#